data_AF-A0A134A2B7-F1
#
_entry.id   AF-A0A134A2B7-F1
#
_cell.length_a   1.000
_cell.length_b   1.000
_cell.length_c   1.000
_cell.angle_alpha   90.00
_cell.angle_beta   90.00
_cell.angle_gamma   90.00
#
_symmetry.space_group_name_H-M   'P 1'
#
loop_
_entity.id
_entity.type
_entity.pdbx_description
1 polymer ?
#
loop_
_entity_poly.entity_id
_entity_poly.type
_entity_poly.pdbx_seq_one_letter_code
_entity_poly.pdbx_strand_id
1 'polypeptide(L)'
;MLALGMILLVVSMVAVMLCVANEKGDRSYDERQTAVMGKAYKVGFILNSVLLLLAAFVAESWKDAPFDSGFLMVLVLCVDLCAFATYAIWHDAYFGMRRNYLPGVVLLLVLGVIALALGLPGLMSKLAAGARLDFGDGTLLINVCWVLESLVALARVWRLREEGRREAREA
;
A
#
# COMPACT_ATOMS: atom_id res chain seq x y z
N MET A 1 -21.81 2.32 2.55
CA MET A 1 -20.49 1.64 2.48
C MET A 1 -19.37 2.61 2.17
N LEU A 2 -19.50 3.44 1.12
CA LEU A 2 -18.62 4.58 0.81
C LEU A 2 -18.13 5.37 2.04
N ALA A 3 -19.07 5.88 2.84
CA ALA A 3 -18.73 6.67 4.03
C ALA A 3 -17.91 5.88 5.07
N LEU A 4 -18.19 4.60 5.26
CA LEU A 4 -17.51 3.78 6.26
C LEU A 4 -16.08 3.40 5.83
N GLY A 5 -15.89 3.08 4.54
CA GLY A 5 -14.56 2.85 3.97
C GLY A 5 -13.70 4.10 3.99
N MET A 6 -14.27 5.26 3.68
CA MET A 6 -13.58 6.56 3.78
C MET A 6 -13.23 6.93 5.23
N ILE A 7 -14.14 6.67 6.18
CA ILE A 7 -13.85 6.90 7.61
C ILE A 7 -12.69 6.01 8.06
N LEU A 8 -12.71 4.70 7.72
CA LEU A 8 -11.62 3.79 8.07
C LEU A 8 -10.28 4.22 7.44
N LEU A 9 -10.31 4.71 6.19
CA LEU A 9 -9.12 5.21 5.50
C LEU A 9 -8.55 6.46 6.18
N VAL A 10 -9.41 7.40 6.55
CA VAL A 10 -8.98 8.63 7.25
C VAL A 10 -8.45 8.28 8.64
N VAL A 11 -9.12 7.39 9.37
CA VAL A 11 -8.69 6.94 10.70
C VAL A 11 -7.33 6.28 10.65
N SER A 12 -7.08 5.38 9.70
CA SER A 12 -5.77 4.73 9.56
C SER A 12 -4.68 5.71 9.10
N MET A 13 -4.96 6.63 8.17
CA MET A 13 -4.01 7.68 7.78
C MET A 13 -3.64 8.58 8.97
N VAL A 14 -4.63 8.99 9.75
CA VAL A 14 -4.42 9.78 10.97
C VAL A 14 -3.65 8.98 12.01
N ALA A 15 -3.99 7.70 12.21
CA ALA A 15 -3.26 6.83 13.13
C ALA A 15 -1.79 6.69 12.73
N VAL A 16 -1.51 6.45 11.45
CA VAL A 16 -0.15 6.40 10.90
C VAL A 16 0.57 7.74 11.09
N MET A 17 -0.07 8.86 10.76
CA MET A 17 0.50 10.20 10.94
C MET A 17 0.82 10.49 12.41
N LEU A 18 -0.07 10.15 13.33
CA LEU A 18 0.15 10.32 14.76
C LEU A 18 1.27 9.41 15.28
N CYS A 19 1.34 8.16 14.82
CA CYS A 19 2.45 7.26 15.11
C CYS A 19 3.80 7.81 14.59
N VAL A 20 3.82 8.43 13.41
CA VAL A 20 5.03 9.07 12.85
C VAL A 20 5.37 10.38 13.58
N ALA A 21 4.37 11.19 13.94
CA ALA A 21 4.55 12.51 14.53
C ALA A 21 5.00 12.44 16.00
N ASN A 22 4.48 11.49 16.78
CA ASN A 22 4.77 11.36 18.21
C ASN A 22 6.06 10.56 18.51
N GLU A 23 6.78 10.10 17.49
CA GLU A 23 8.03 9.37 17.69
C GLU A 23 9.19 10.31 18.06
N LYS A 24 9.88 9.97 19.16
CA LYS A 24 11.13 10.59 19.62
C LYS A 24 12.30 9.70 19.23
N GLY A 25 13.21 10.19 18.38
CA GLY A 25 14.41 9.47 17.95
C GLY A 25 15.03 10.10 16.70
N ASP A 26 16.30 9.78 16.44
CA ASP A 26 17.01 10.24 15.24
C ASP A 26 16.34 9.63 14.00
N ARG A 27 15.69 10.47 13.20
CA ARG A 27 14.98 10.11 11.96
C ARG A 27 15.92 9.89 10.77
N SER A 28 17.24 9.90 11.01
CA SER A 28 18.22 9.86 9.94
C SER A 28 18.19 8.53 9.20
N TYR A 29 17.63 8.55 7.99
CA TYR A 29 17.94 7.55 6.98
C TYR A 29 19.42 7.66 6.67
N ASP A 30 20.11 6.52 6.54
CA ASP A 30 21.47 6.57 6.06
C ASP A 30 21.53 6.93 4.56
N GLU A 31 22.72 7.24 4.06
CA GLU A 31 22.92 7.60 2.66
C GLU A 31 22.53 6.47 1.70
N ARG A 32 22.65 5.20 2.13
CA ARG A 32 22.29 4.02 1.32
C ARG A 32 20.77 3.92 1.18
N GLN A 33 20.03 4.07 2.26
CA GLN A 33 18.56 4.10 2.27
C GLN A 33 18.04 5.25 1.41
N THR A 34 18.65 6.44 1.53
CA THR A 34 18.28 7.60 0.71
C THR A 34 18.52 7.36 -0.78
N ALA A 35 19.65 6.75 -1.14
CA ALA A 35 19.97 6.40 -2.52
C ALA A 35 19.00 5.35 -3.09
N VAL A 36 18.60 4.35 -2.29
CA VAL A 36 17.60 3.35 -2.66
C VAL A 36 16.23 4.00 -2.89
N MET A 37 15.78 4.86 -1.98
CA MET A 37 14.51 5.58 -2.12
C MET A 37 14.50 6.47 -3.36
N GLY A 38 15.63 7.14 -3.67
CA GLY A 38 15.76 7.93 -4.89
C GLY A 38 15.66 7.08 -6.17
N LYS A 39 16.19 5.85 -6.18
CA LYS A 39 16.02 4.90 -7.31
C LYS A 39 14.57 4.42 -7.40
N ALA A 40 13.98 4.03 -6.28
CA ALA A 40 12.60 3.59 -6.19
C ALA A 40 11.63 4.66 -6.70
N TYR A 41 11.85 5.93 -6.32
CA TYR A 41 11.04 7.06 -6.77
C TYR A 41 11.12 7.28 -8.28
N LYS A 42 12.32 7.20 -8.87
CA LYS A 42 12.49 7.34 -10.34
C LYS A 42 11.73 6.25 -11.11
N VAL A 43 11.83 5.01 -10.65
CA VAL A 43 11.12 3.88 -11.25
C VAL A 43 9.61 4.04 -11.07
N GLY A 44 9.14 4.38 -9.88
CA GLY A 44 7.74 4.66 -9.59
C GLY A 44 7.19 5.80 -10.45
N PHE A 45 7.91 6.91 -10.58
CA PHE A 45 7.49 8.03 -11.43
C PHE A 45 7.28 7.61 -12.90
N ILE A 46 8.20 6.79 -13.45
CA ILE A 46 8.07 6.28 -14.82
C ILE A 46 6.88 5.32 -14.92
N LEU A 47 6.74 4.39 -13.96
CA LEU A 47 5.64 3.44 -13.89
C LEU A 47 4.29 4.17 -13.83
N ASN A 48 4.14 5.12 -12.91
CA ASN A 48 2.95 5.94 -12.76
C ASN A 48 2.63 6.72 -14.05
N SER A 49 3.64 7.30 -14.70
CA SER A 49 3.44 8.04 -15.95
C SER A 49 2.90 7.13 -17.06
N VAL A 50 3.44 5.92 -17.20
CA VAL A 50 2.98 4.93 -18.18
C VAL A 50 1.57 4.45 -17.83
N LEU A 51 1.31 4.12 -16.57
CA LEU A 51 0.00 3.65 -16.11
C LEU A 51 -1.09 4.72 -16.29
N LEU A 52 -0.77 5.99 -16.04
CA LEU A 52 -1.69 7.10 -16.24
C LEU A 52 -2.00 7.31 -17.73
N LEU A 53 -1.00 7.20 -18.61
CA LEU A 53 -1.21 7.27 -20.06
C LEU A 53 -2.11 6.12 -20.54
N LEU A 54 -1.89 4.91 -20.05
CA LEU A 54 -2.74 3.75 -20.34
C LEU A 54 -4.17 3.95 -19.81
N ALA A 55 -4.32 4.45 -18.59
CA ALA A 55 -5.63 4.75 -18.01
C ALA A 55 -6.38 5.80 -18.81
N ALA A 56 -5.70 6.86 -19.28
CA ALA A 56 -6.28 7.87 -20.16
C ALA A 56 -6.69 7.26 -21.51
N PHE A 57 -5.85 6.42 -22.11
CA PHE A 57 -6.17 5.73 -23.36
C PHE A 57 -7.41 4.83 -23.21
N VAL A 58 -7.51 4.09 -22.10
CA VAL A 58 -8.67 3.23 -21.80
C VAL A 58 -9.93 4.07 -21.59
N ALA A 59 -9.84 5.18 -20.85
CA ALA A 59 -10.97 6.06 -20.60
C ALA A 59 -11.53 6.69 -21.90
N GLU A 60 -10.66 7.07 -22.82
CA GLU A 60 -11.06 7.64 -24.12
C GLU A 60 -11.57 6.57 -25.10
N SER A 61 -10.87 5.44 -25.18
CA SER A 61 -11.12 4.40 -26.20
C SER A 61 -12.23 3.44 -25.82
N TRP A 62 -12.53 3.28 -24.52
CA TRP A 62 -13.45 2.27 -24.02
C TRP A 62 -14.55 2.88 -23.14
N LYS A 63 -15.44 3.65 -23.76
CA LYS A 63 -16.57 4.32 -23.07
C LYS A 63 -17.55 3.34 -22.39
N ASP A 64 -17.57 2.10 -22.86
CA ASP A 64 -18.39 1.02 -22.30
C ASP A 64 -17.68 0.18 -21.22
N ALA A 65 -16.49 0.59 -20.78
CA ALA A 65 -15.74 -0.14 -19.77
C ALA A 65 -16.57 -0.36 -18.47
N PRO A 66 -16.36 -1.50 -17.79
CA PRO A 66 -17.08 -1.85 -16.56
C PRO A 66 -16.59 -1.08 -15.32
N PHE A 67 -15.83 0.01 -15.50
CA PHE A 67 -15.27 0.85 -14.45
C PHE A 67 -15.29 2.31 -14.88
N ASP A 68 -15.49 3.21 -13.91
CA ASP A 68 -15.40 4.65 -14.15
C ASP A 68 -13.94 5.15 -14.12
N SER A 69 -13.74 6.40 -14.56
CA SER A 69 -12.41 7.03 -14.56
C SER A 69 -11.85 7.20 -13.14
N GLY A 70 -12.70 7.34 -12.13
CA GLY A 70 -12.28 7.47 -10.74
C GLY A 70 -11.65 6.18 -10.20
N PHE A 71 -12.27 5.04 -10.48
CA PHE A 71 -11.75 3.72 -10.17
C PHE A 71 -10.41 3.47 -10.86
N LEU A 72 -10.28 3.83 -12.13
CA LEU A 72 -9.02 3.73 -12.87
C LEU A 72 -7.90 4.55 -12.23
N MET A 73 -8.19 5.79 -11.80
CA MET A 73 -7.20 6.62 -11.11
C MET A 73 -6.75 6.00 -9.79
N VAL A 74 -7.68 5.46 -8.99
CA VAL A 74 -7.34 4.78 -7.73
C VAL A 74 -6.52 3.52 -7.99
N LEU A 75 -6.86 2.75 -9.03
CA LEU A 75 -6.12 1.56 -9.43
C LEU A 75 -4.67 1.91 -9.81
N VAL A 76 -4.46 2.95 -10.62
CA VAL A 76 -3.12 3.42 -11.00
C VAL A 76 -2.29 3.77 -9.77
N LEU A 77 -2.85 4.57 -8.86
CA LEU A 77 -2.18 4.95 -7.62
C LEU A 77 -1.84 3.74 -6.74
N CYS A 78 -2.78 2.79 -6.60
CA CYS A 78 -2.56 1.58 -5.83
C CYS A 78 -1.40 0.77 -6.39
N VAL A 79 -1.38 0.53 -7.71
CA VAL A 79 -0.30 -0.25 -8.36
C VAL A 79 1.06 0.40 -8.18
N ASP A 80 1.15 1.72 -8.41
CA ASP A 80 2.41 2.46 -8.27
C ASP A 80 2.93 2.46 -6.82
N LEU A 81 2.08 2.84 -5.87
CA LEU A 81 2.44 2.89 -4.45
C LEU A 81 2.81 1.51 -3.91
N CYS A 82 2.04 0.47 -4.24
CA CYS A 82 2.35 -0.90 -3.83
C CYS A 82 3.71 -1.35 -4.39
N ALA A 83 4.04 -1.03 -5.64
CA ALA A 83 5.33 -1.36 -6.26
C ALA A 83 6.48 -0.62 -5.56
N PHE A 84 6.32 0.68 -5.31
CA PHE A 84 7.29 1.50 -4.60
C PHE A 84 7.54 1.00 -3.17
N ALA A 85 6.47 0.80 -2.39
CA ALA A 85 6.55 0.36 -1.01
C ALA A 85 7.19 -1.03 -0.92
N THR A 86 6.78 -1.97 -1.78
CA THR A 86 7.37 -3.32 -1.83
C THR A 86 8.87 -3.25 -2.10
N TYR A 87 9.30 -2.49 -3.10
CA TYR A 87 10.73 -2.34 -3.42
C TYR A 87 11.51 -1.71 -2.25
N ALA A 88 10.98 -0.65 -1.64
CA ALA A 88 11.62 0.01 -0.50
C ALA A 88 11.72 -0.92 0.72
N ILE A 89 10.70 -1.75 0.99
CA ILE A 89 10.72 -2.72 2.10
C ILE A 89 11.80 -3.77 1.86
N TRP A 90 11.89 -4.31 0.65
CA TRP A 90 12.88 -5.35 0.31
C TRP A 90 14.32 -4.86 0.34
N HIS A 91 14.55 -3.58 0.09
CA HIS A 91 15.87 -2.96 0.16
C HIS A 91 16.15 -2.25 1.50
N ASP A 92 15.40 -2.59 2.55
CA ASP A 92 15.53 -2.05 3.92
C ASP A 92 15.53 -0.52 3.99
N ALA A 93 14.90 0.14 3.00
CA ALA A 93 14.84 1.59 2.88
C ALA A 93 13.48 2.16 3.30
N TYR A 94 12.49 1.30 3.58
CA TYR A 94 11.15 1.71 3.99
C TYR A 94 11.03 2.05 5.47
N PHE A 95 11.82 1.39 6.33
CA PHE A 95 11.82 1.64 7.77
C PHE A 95 13.16 2.21 8.21
N GLY A 96 13.15 3.31 8.97
CA GLY A 96 14.38 3.89 9.53
C GLY A 96 15.09 2.89 10.46
N MET A 97 16.43 2.95 10.48
CA MET A 97 17.37 2.02 11.13
C MET A 97 17.11 1.71 12.62
N ARG A 98 16.27 2.48 13.32
CA ARG A 98 16.01 2.33 14.76
C ARG A 98 14.52 2.22 15.13
N ARG A 99 13.65 1.98 14.15
CA ARG A 99 12.19 1.96 14.37
C ARG A 99 11.69 0.57 14.70
N ASN A 100 10.93 0.43 15.79
CA ASN A 100 10.10 -0.76 15.99
C ASN A 100 8.80 -0.59 15.21
N TYR A 101 8.84 -0.92 13.92
CA TYR A 101 7.72 -0.72 12.99
C TYR A 101 6.65 -1.81 13.06
N LEU A 102 6.91 -2.90 13.79
CA LEU A 102 6.01 -4.05 13.89
C LEU A 102 4.59 -3.68 14.35
N PRO A 103 4.38 -2.83 15.39
CA PRO A 103 3.05 -2.46 15.83
C PRO A 103 2.25 -1.70 14.76
N GLY A 104 2.91 -0.80 14.01
CA GLY A 104 2.28 -0.06 12.92
C GLY A 104 1.89 -0.96 11.75
N VAL A 105 2.76 -1.90 11.39
CA VAL A 105 2.50 -2.91 10.35
C VAL A 105 1.32 -3.82 10.76
N VAL A 106 1.28 -4.29 12.00
CA VAL A 106 0.17 -5.12 12.50
C VAL A 106 -1.13 -4.33 12.55
N LEU A 107 -1.09 -3.05 12.96
CA LEU A 107 -2.28 -2.19 12.96
C LEU A 107 -2.84 -2.02 11.55
N LEU A 108 -2.00 -1.71 10.57
CA LEU A 108 -2.41 -1.57 9.17
C LEU A 108 -2.99 -2.87 8.61
N LEU A 109 -2.38 -4.01 8.93
CA LEU A 109 -2.90 -5.32 8.56
C LEU A 109 -4.31 -5.54 9.12
N VAL A 110 -4.52 -5.30 10.42
CA VAL A 110 -5.82 -5.52 11.08
C VAL A 110 -6.90 -4.59 10.51
N LEU A 111 -6.59 -3.30 10.37
CA LEU A 111 -7.55 -2.33 9.82
C LEU A 111 -7.90 -2.65 8.36
N GLY A 112 -6.90 -3.01 7.55
CA GLY A 112 -7.10 -3.44 6.17
C GLY A 112 -7.99 -4.68 6.07
N VAL A 113 -7.73 -5.71 6.89
CA VAL A 113 -8.54 -6.94 6.90
C VAL A 113 -9.99 -6.65 7.32
N ILE A 114 -10.20 -5.82 8.35
CA ILE A 114 -11.55 -5.44 8.79
C ILE A 114 -12.28 -4.67 7.68
N ALA A 115 -11.62 -3.70 7.04
CA ALA A 115 -12.18 -2.93 5.95
C ALA A 115 -12.58 -3.82 4.76
N LEU A 116 -11.74 -4.80 4.41
CA LEU A 116 -12.03 -5.78 3.37
C LEU A 116 -13.21 -6.68 3.75
N ALA A 117 -13.23 -7.21 4.98
CA ALA A 117 -14.32 -8.08 5.44
C ALA A 117 -15.69 -7.38 5.38
N LEU A 118 -15.73 -6.07 5.67
CA LEU A 118 -16.96 -5.28 5.62
C LEU A 118 -17.36 -4.87 4.19
N GLY A 119 -16.39 -4.60 3.31
CA GLY A 119 -16.67 -4.09 1.96
C GLY A 119 -16.79 -5.15 0.87
N LEU A 120 -16.13 -6.30 1.01
CA LEU A 120 -16.16 -7.38 0.01
C LEU A 120 -17.58 -7.81 -0.37
N PRO A 121 -18.50 -8.06 0.58
CA PRO A 121 -19.85 -8.51 0.24
C PRO A 121 -20.61 -7.53 -0.66
N GLY A 122 -20.42 -6.22 -0.44
CA GLY A 122 -21.01 -5.17 -1.27
C GLY A 122 -20.40 -5.11 -2.67
N LEU A 123 -19.08 -5.28 -2.78
CA LEU A 123 -18.42 -5.36 -4.09
C LEU A 123 -18.87 -6.60 -4.88
N MET A 124 -18.96 -7.76 -4.21
CA MET A 124 -19.38 -9.01 -4.86
C MET A 124 -20.82 -8.96 -5.34
N SER A 125 -21.73 -8.35 -4.58
CA SER A 125 -23.11 -8.16 -5.04
C SER A 125 -23.21 -7.20 -6.23
N LYS A 126 -22.40 -6.13 -6.23
CA LYS A 126 -22.33 -5.17 -7.34
C LYS A 126 -21.78 -5.82 -8.62
N LEU A 127 -20.73 -6.62 -8.50
CA LEU A 127 -20.16 -7.41 -9.60
C LEU A 127 -21.17 -8.43 -10.15
N ALA A 128 -21.87 -9.15 -9.27
CA ALA A 128 -22.90 -10.11 -9.67
C ALA A 128 -24.08 -9.46 -10.41
N ALA A 129 -24.39 -8.20 -10.10
CA ALA A 129 -25.40 -7.40 -10.79
C ALA A 129 -24.90 -6.79 -12.12
N GLY A 130 -23.63 -7.00 -12.50
CA GLY A 130 -23.03 -6.40 -13.70
C GLY A 130 -22.89 -4.88 -13.61
N ALA A 131 -22.90 -4.32 -12.41
CA ALA A 131 -22.76 -2.88 -12.21
C ALA A 131 -21.32 -2.42 -12.42
N ARG A 132 -21.17 -1.18 -12.88
CA ARG A 132 -19.86 -0.54 -13.08
C ARG A 132 -19.17 -0.26 -11.75
N LEU A 133 -17.88 -0.55 -11.69
CA LEU A 133 -17.03 -0.19 -10.57
C LEU A 133 -16.81 1.31 -10.53
N ASP A 134 -17.00 1.91 -9.36
CA ASP A 134 -16.85 3.35 -9.16
C ASP A 134 -15.67 3.68 -8.23
N PHE A 135 -15.37 4.96 -8.07
CA PHE A 135 -14.36 5.45 -7.12
C PHE A 135 -14.48 4.82 -5.71
N GLY A 136 -15.71 4.54 -5.27
CA GLY A 136 -15.98 3.91 -3.99
C GLY A 136 -15.44 2.50 -3.86
N ASP A 137 -15.62 1.70 -4.90
CA ASP A 137 -15.04 0.37 -4.99
C ASP A 137 -13.50 0.45 -5.01
N GLY A 138 -12.94 1.55 -5.52
CA GLY A 138 -11.51 1.85 -5.44
C GLY A 138 -10.97 1.94 -4.01
N THR A 139 -11.80 2.36 -3.03
CA THR A 139 -11.36 2.37 -1.62
C THR A 139 -11.05 0.97 -1.09
N LEU A 140 -11.67 -0.07 -1.65
CA LEU A 140 -11.32 -1.46 -1.30
C LEU A 140 -9.95 -1.85 -1.84
N LEU A 141 -9.55 -1.36 -3.02
CA LEU A 141 -8.21 -1.58 -3.57
C LEU A 141 -7.12 -1.02 -2.66
N ILE A 142 -7.35 0.17 -2.08
CA ILE A 142 -6.41 0.77 -1.11
C ILE A 142 -6.24 -0.15 0.11
N ASN A 143 -7.34 -0.68 0.64
CA ASN A 143 -7.30 -1.62 1.76
C ASN A 143 -6.60 -2.94 1.39
N VAL A 144 -6.77 -3.42 0.16
CA VAL A 144 -6.00 -4.56 -0.37
C VAL A 144 -4.50 -4.22 -0.37
N CYS A 145 -4.10 -3.05 -0.87
CA CYS A 145 -2.70 -2.62 -0.88
C CYS A 145 -2.11 -2.58 0.54
N TRP A 146 -2.82 -2.04 1.54
CA TRP A 146 -2.35 -2.04 2.92
C TRP A 146 -2.13 -3.44 3.50
N VAL A 147 -3.04 -4.38 3.22
CA VAL A 147 -2.87 -5.77 3.63
C VAL A 147 -1.64 -6.38 2.95
N LEU A 148 -1.48 -6.18 1.64
CA LEU A 148 -0.33 -6.69 0.88
C LEU A 148 0.99 -6.12 1.41
N GLU A 149 1.11 -4.80 1.55
CA GLU A 149 2.30 -4.13 2.07
C GLU A 149 2.64 -4.59 3.49
N SER A 150 1.62 -4.78 4.33
CA SER A 150 1.83 -5.28 5.70
C SER A 150 2.34 -6.73 5.69
N LEU A 151 1.83 -7.58 4.80
CA LEU A 151 2.33 -8.95 4.65
C LEU A 151 3.78 -8.97 4.12
N VAL A 152 4.11 -8.11 3.15
CA VAL A 152 5.48 -7.96 2.62
C VAL A 152 6.43 -7.52 3.74
N ALA A 153 6.03 -6.53 4.54
CA ALA A 153 6.81 -6.06 5.68
C ALA A 153 7.03 -7.16 6.73
N LEU A 154 5.98 -7.92 7.08
CA LEU A 154 6.10 -9.05 8.01
C LEU A 154 7.00 -10.17 7.45
N ALA A 155 6.89 -10.49 6.17
CA ALA A 155 7.76 -11.47 5.51
C ALA A 155 9.24 -11.04 5.56
N ARG A 156 9.52 -9.74 5.34
CA ARG A 156 10.88 -9.20 5.46
C ARG A 156 11.42 -9.30 6.89
N VAL A 157 10.62 -8.92 7.90
CA VAL A 157 10.98 -9.08 9.32
C VAL A 157 11.33 -10.52 9.65
N TRP A 158 10.49 -11.44 9.19
CA TRP A 158 10.67 -12.86 9.46
C TRP A 158 11.99 -13.39 8.87
N ARG A 159 12.31 -13.00 7.62
CA ARG A 159 13.60 -13.35 6.99
C ARG A 159 14.80 -12.78 7.74
N LEU A 160 14.78 -11.51 8.11
CA LEU A 160 15.88 -10.88 8.87
C LEU A 160 16.13 -11.59 10.21
N ARG A 161 15.06 -12.03 10.88
CA ARG A 161 15.17 -12.82 12.12
C ARG A 161 15.71 -14.22 11.86
N GLU A 162 15.44 -14.81 10.71
CA GLU A 162 15.98 -16.12 10.36
C GLU A 162 17.48 -16.03 10.03
N GLU A 163 17.88 -15.03 9.25
CA GLU A 163 19.29 -14.74 8.90
C GLU A 163 20.13 -14.55 10.18
N GLY A 164 19.70 -13.67 11.09
CA GLY A 164 20.41 -13.46 12.36
C GLY A 164 20.45 -14.69 13.28
N ARG A 165 19.43 -15.57 13.23
CA ARG A 165 19.46 -16.85 13.96
C ARG A 165 20.42 -17.87 13.35
N ARG A 166 20.66 -17.82 12.04
CA ARG A 166 21.63 -18.68 11.37
C ARG A 166 23.05 -18.25 11.72
N GLU A 167 23.34 -16.96 11.60
CA GLU A 167 24.63 -16.38 11.99
C GLU A 167 24.98 -16.69 13.45
N ALA A 168 24.02 -16.56 14.38
CA ALA A 168 24.23 -16.89 15.80
C ALA A 168 24.41 -18.38 16.11
N ARG A 169 24.09 -19.29 15.16
CA ARG A 169 24.35 -20.74 15.30
C ARG A 169 25.69 -21.15 14.69
N GLU A 170 26.22 -20.32 13.78
CA GLU A 170 27.49 -20.55 13.08
C GLU A 170 28.68 -19.85 13.76
N ALA A 171 28.41 -18.90 14.67
CA ALA A 171 29.37 -18.23 15.55
C ALA A 171 29.62 -19.00 16.85
#